data_AF-A0A834AEM6-F1
#
_entry.id   AF-A0A834AEM6-F1
#
_cell.length_a   1.000
_cell.length_b   1.000
_cell.length_c   1.000
_cell.angle_alpha   90.00
_cell.angle_beta   90.00
_cell.angle_gamma   90.00
#
_symmetry.space_group_name_H-M   'P 1'
#
loop_
_entity.id
_entity.type
_entity.pdbx_description
1 polymer ?
#
loop_
_entity_poly.entity_id
_entity_poly.type
_entity_poly.pdbx_seq_one_letter_code
_entity_poly.pdbx_strand_id
1 'polypeptide(L)'
;MEMLAQLQRCLETVLIFSSLEMATTFEYYYQHYMADRLLSLGSSWLEGAVLGQIGPCFPSRLPQQMLQSLSTSEELQRQFHIYQLQRLDQELLKLEDTEKEIQVGREAGGKEHNRECKEEAEEAGAAAATDVAEEEEESEDLYHEGAMPEVSVLVLSPRCWPIASICHTLNPRTCLPSYLRGTLNRYSNFYDKSQSYPAVEQTPQRRLQWTWLGRAELQFGDQTLHVSTVQMWLLLHLNDLKEVSIESLLALSGLSPEMLNQAVGLLTSSRGPLDLHEQKDVPGGVLRVRDDSEEPRPRRGSVWLIPPQTYLKAEDEDGRNLEKRQNLLNCLIVRILKAHGDQGLHIDRLVCLVGGGGHWVRGVHSSR
;
A
#
# COMPACT_ATOMS: atom_id res chain seq x y z
N MET A 1 -25.35 14.50 -15.18
CA MET A 1 -24.98 14.36 -16.60
C MET A 1 -24.62 15.70 -17.24
N GLU A 2 -25.45 16.74 -17.13
CA GLU A 2 -25.15 18.06 -17.70
C GLU A 2 -23.84 18.69 -17.20
N MET A 3 -23.55 18.63 -15.89
CA MET A 3 -22.27 19.14 -15.36
C MET A 3 -21.04 18.39 -15.87
N LEU A 4 -21.12 17.07 -16.09
CA LEU A 4 -20.01 16.28 -16.64
C LEU A 4 -19.81 16.57 -18.13
N ALA A 5 -20.89 16.73 -18.89
CA ALA A 5 -20.81 17.15 -20.29
C ALA A 5 -20.25 18.57 -20.43
N GLN A 6 -20.59 19.47 -19.49
CA GLN A 6 -20.03 20.81 -19.44
C GLN A 6 -18.55 20.78 -19.06
N LEU A 7 -18.16 19.98 -18.07
CA LEU A 7 -16.76 19.76 -17.70
C LEU A 7 -15.97 19.17 -18.87
N GLN A 8 -16.49 18.16 -19.55
CA GLN A 8 -15.88 17.55 -20.73
C GLN A 8 -15.66 18.59 -21.83
N ARG A 9 -16.68 19.40 -22.17
CA ARG A 9 -16.53 20.47 -23.17
C ARG A 9 -15.48 21.50 -22.76
N CYS A 10 -15.44 21.88 -21.48
CA CYS A 10 -14.41 22.78 -20.96
C CYS A 10 -13.01 22.16 -21.08
N LEU A 11 -12.84 20.89 -20.68
CA LEU A 11 -11.56 20.19 -20.77
C LEU A 11 -11.12 19.94 -22.22
N GLU A 12 -12.05 19.62 -23.12
CA GLU A 12 -11.81 19.51 -24.56
C GLU A 12 -11.34 20.84 -25.14
N THR A 13 -11.97 21.96 -24.78
CA THR A 13 -11.48 23.28 -25.19
C THR A 13 -10.11 23.59 -24.60
N VAL A 14 -9.82 23.15 -23.38
CA VAL A 14 -8.48 23.28 -22.78
C VAL A 14 -7.46 22.41 -23.53
N LEU A 15 -7.78 21.21 -23.98
CA LEU A 15 -6.86 20.38 -24.78
C LEU A 15 -6.61 20.92 -26.19
N ILE A 16 -7.63 21.55 -26.77
CA ILE A 16 -7.57 22.09 -28.13
C ILE A 16 -6.85 23.44 -28.15
N PHE A 17 -7.05 24.28 -27.13
CA PHE A 17 -6.53 25.65 -27.09
C PHE A 17 -5.40 25.89 -26.08
N SER A 18 -5.22 24.99 -25.11
CA SER A 18 -4.12 25.06 -24.14
C SER A 18 -3.03 24.08 -24.54
N SER A 19 -1.78 24.45 -24.27
CA SER A 19 -0.63 23.60 -24.50
C SER A 19 -0.81 22.25 -23.78
N LEU A 20 -0.18 21.19 -24.30
CA LEU A 20 -0.08 19.86 -23.67
C LEU A 20 0.22 19.95 -22.16
N GLU A 21 0.89 21.02 -21.77
CA GLU A 21 1.23 21.42 -20.40
C GLU A 21 0.00 21.48 -19.48
N MET A 22 -1.07 22.18 -19.88
CA MET A 22 -2.30 22.26 -19.05
C MET A 22 -2.98 20.91 -18.87
N ALA A 23 -2.95 20.06 -19.90
CA ALA A 23 -3.49 18.71 -19.83
C ALA A 23 -2.66 17.82 -18.89
N THR A 24 -1.33 17.93 -18.93
CA THR A 24 -0.44 17.20 -18.02
C THR A 24 -0.58 17.67 -16.56
N THR A 25 -0.75 18.97 -16.33
CA THR A 25 -0.99 19.52 -14.99
C THR A 25 -2.35 19.08 -14.45
N PHE A 26 -3.40 19.13 -15.28
CA PHE A 26 -4.72 18.61 -14.90
C PHE A 26 -4.66 17.11 -14.57
N GLU A 27 -4.00 16.31 -15.41
CA GLU A 27 -3.82 14.87 -15.18
C GLU A 27 -3.09 14.60 -13.86
N TYR A 28 -2.00 15.33 -13.59
CA TYR A 28 -1.23 15.22 -12.34
C TYR A 28 -2.12 15.46 -11.12
N TYR A 29 -2.84 16.58 -11.09
CA TYR A 29 -3.71 16.89 -9.96
C TYR A 29 -4.89 15.90 -9.84
N TYR A 30 -5.53 15.57 -10.96
CA TYR A 30 -6.62 14.60 -10.96
C TYR A 30 -6.17 13.23 -10.42
N GLN A 31 -4.95 12.81 -10.74
CA GLN A 31 -4.35 11.58 -10.23
C GLN A 31 -4.26 11.57 -8.70
N HIS A 32 -3.79 12.65 -8.07
CA HIS A 32 -3.71 12.76 -6.61
C HIS A 32 -5.09 12.80 -5.95
N TYR A 33 -6.03 13.55 -6.53
CA TYR A 33 -7.42 13.58 -6.06
C TYR A 33 -8.08 12.19 -6.12
N MET A 34 -7.90 11.50 -7.24
CA MET A 34 -8.46 10.17 -7.45
C MET A 34 -7.80 9.13 -6.53
N ALA A 35 -6.49 9.25 -6.28
CA ALA A 35 -5.78 8.35 -5.37
C ALA A 35 -6.36 8.40 -3.96
N ASP A 36 -6.56 9.60 -3.41
CA ASP A 36 -7.16 9.78 -2.09
C ASP A 36 -8.56 9.18 -2.01
N ARG A 37 -9.43 9.44 -2.99
CA ARG A 37 -10.77 8.88 -3.03
C ARG A 37 -10.79 7.36 -3.07
N LEU A 38 -9.98 6.77 -3.96
CA LEU A 38 -9.93 5.32 -4.14
C LEU A 38 -9.37 4.60 -2.92
N LEU A 39 -8.37 5.18 -2.24
CA LEU A 39 -7.75 4.57 -1.07
C LEU A 39 -8.57 4.79 0.21
N SER A 40 -9.21 5.96 0.36
CA SER A 40 -10.01 6.31 1.53
C SER A 40 -11.42 5.71 1.48
N LEU A 41 -12.17 5.97 0.39
CA LEU A 41 -13.57 5.57 0.24
C LEU A 41 -13.74 4.24 -0.49
N GLY A 42 -12.72 3.78 -1.21
CA GLY A 42 -12.75 2.52 -1.97
C GLY A 42 -13.15 2.74 -3.42
N SER A 43 -13.09 1.66 -4.22
CA SER A 43 -13.51 1.67 -5.61
C SER A 43 -15.01 1.96 -5.72
N SER A 44 -15.36 2.97 -6.53
CA SER A 44 -16.74 3.30 -6.88
C SER A 44 -16.96 3.11 -8.37
N TRP A 45 -18.07 2.47 -8.74
CA TRP A 45 -18.49 2.33 -10.13
C TRP A 45 -18.58 3.70 -10.86
N LEU A 46 -18.82 4.77 -10.09
CA LEU A 46 -18.89 6.13 -10.59
C LEU A 46 -17.56 6.60 -11.19
N GLU A 47 -16.42 6.18 -10.63
CA GLU A 47 -15.10 6.59 -11.14
C GLU A 47 -14.88 6.09 -12.57
N GLY A 48 -15.28 4.84 -12.85
CA GLY A 48 -15.26 4.29 -14.20
C GLY A 48 -16.16 5.06 -15.17
N ALA A 49 -17.37 5.44 -14.72
CA ALA A 49 -18.30 6.21 -15.54
C ALA A 49 -17.81 7.65 -15.82
N VAL A 50 -17.17 8.30 -14.84
CA VAL A 50 -16.56 9.62 -14.98
C VAL A 50 -15.39 9.54 -15.96
N LEU A 51 -14.48 8.59 -15.80
CA LEU A 51 -13.36 8.38 -16.72
C LEU A 51 -13.81 7.99 -18.14
N GLY A 52 -14.99 7.39 -18.30
CA GLY A 52 -15.59 7.19 -19.62
C GLY A 52 -15.86 8.51 -20.37
N GLN A 53 -16.12 9.61 -19.66
CA GLN A 53 -16.43 10.91 -20.25
C GLN A 53 -15.21 11.82 -20.36
N ILE A 54 -14.41 11.94 -19.30
CA ILE A 54 -13.24 12.82 -19.26
C ILE A 54 -11.93 12.10 -19.62
N GLY A 55 -11.97 10.79 -19.87
CA GLY A 55 -10.82 9.95 -20.18
C GLY A 55 -9.89 10.47 -21.29
N PRO A 56 -10.42 10.97 -22.42
CA PRO A 56 -9.61 11.56 -23.49
C PRO A 56 -8.79 12.79 -23.05
N CYS A 57 -9.11 13.39 -21.90
CA CYS A 57 -8.42 14.56 -21.38
C CYS A 57 -7.11 14.25 -20.66
N PHE A 58 -6.79 12.97 -20.47
CA PHE A 58 -5.61 12.51 -19.76
C PHE A 58 -4.58 11.96 -20.76
N PRO A 59 -3.49 12.71 -21.05
CA PRO A 59 -2.53 12.32 -22.08
C PRO A 59 -1.82 11.00 -21.77
N SER A 60 -1.45 10.77 -20.51
CA SER A 60 -0.73 9.57 -20.07
C SER A 60 -1.67 8.44 -19.64
N ARG A 61 -2.98 8.72 -19.56
CA ARG A 61 -4.04 7.82 -19.08
C ARG A 61 -3.80 7.29 -17.66
N LEU A 62 -3.15 8.07 -16.80
CA LEU A 62 -2.85 7.66 -15.42
C LEU A 62 -4.11 7.27 -14.64
N PRO A 63 -5.21 8.05 -14.68
CA PRO A 63 -6.44 7.68 -13.96
C PRO A 63 -7.02 6.34 -14.41
N GLN A 64 -6.99 6.05 -15.72
CA GLN A 64 -7.44 4.77 -16.27
C GLN A 64 -6.52 3.62 -15.83
N GLN A 65 -5.20 3.85 -15.82
CA GLN A 65 -4.22 2.88 -15.33
C GLN A 65 -4.38 2.62 -13.83
N MET A 66 -4.81 3.59 -13.03
CA MET A 66 -5.10 3.39 -11.60
C MET A 66 -6.28 2.43 -11.40
N LEU A 67 -7.39 2.62 -12.15
CA LEU A 67 -8.52 1.68 -12.09
C LEU A 67 -8.13 0.28 -12.57
N GLN A 68 -7.33 0.19 -13.64
CA GLN A 68 -6.82 -1.08 -14.11
C GLN A 68 -5.94 -1.75 -13.04
N SER A 69 -5.08 -0.98 -12.38
CA SER A 69 -4.23 -1.45 -11.27
C SER A 69 -5.07 -1.99 -10.10
N LEU A 70 -6.18 -1.33 -9.75
CA LEU A 70 -7.10 -1.85 -8.72
C LEU A 70 -7.75 -3.15 -9.16
N SER A 71 -8.28 -3.22 -10.37
CA SER A 71 -8.91 -4.44 -10.89
C SER A 71 -7.92 -5.62 -10.90
N THR A 72 -6.66 -5.40 -11.29
CA THR A 72 -5.62 -6.43 -11.20
C THR A 72 -5.31 -6.84 -9.76
N SER A 73 -5.38 -5.89 -8.83
CA SER A 73 -5.19 -6.18 -7.40
C SER A 73 -6.35 -6.95 -6.80
N GLU A 74 -7.59 -6.63 -7.18
CA GLU A 74 -8.80 -7.35 -6.74
C GLU A 74 -8.75 -8.81 -7.22
N GLU A 75 -8.28 -9.04 -8.45
CA GLU A 75 -8.07 -10.40 -8.96
C GLU A 75 -6.95 -11.13 -8.20
N LEU A 76 -5.85 -10.46 -7.86
CA LEU A 76 -4.80 -11.04 -7.00
C LEU A 76 -5.33 -11.41 -5.62
N GLN A 77 -6.17 -10.57 -5.02
CA GLN A 77 -6.82 -10.87 -3.74
C GLN A 77 -7.74 -12.10 -3.85
N ARG A 78 -8.48 -12.24 -4.96
CA ARG A 78 -9.30 -13.43 -5.23
C ARG A 78 -8.44 -14.69 -5.37
N GLN A 79 -7.33 -14.61 -6.09
CA GLN A 79 -6.39 -15.71 -6.24
C GLN A 79 -5.75 -16.11 -4.91
N PHE A 80 -5.41 -15.13 -4.08
CA PHE A 80 -4.91 -15.37 -2.73
C PHE A 80 -5.94 -16.11 -1.86
N HIS A 81 -7.22 -15.72 -1.93
CA HIS A 81 -8.27 -16.42 -1.20
C HIS A 81 -8.40 -17.89 -1.65
N ILE A 82 -8.34 -18.15 -2.96
CA ILE A 82 -8.33 -19.52 -3.49
C ILE A 82 -7.10 -20.29 -3.00
N TYR A 83 -5.93 -19.65 -3.00
CA TYR A 83 -4.69 -20.25 -2.51
C TYR A 83 -4.79 -20.65 -1.02
N GLN A 84 -5.38 -19.80 -0.18
CA GLN A 84 -5.63 -20.13 1.22
C GLN A 84 -6.56 -21.33 1.37
N LEU A 85 -7.66 -21.38 0.61
CA LEU A 85 -8.58 -22.52 0.62
C LEU A 85 -7.90 -23.82 0.20
N GLN A 86 -7.05 -23.77 -0.83
CA GLN A 86 -6.28 -24.94 -1.28
C GLN A 86 -5.30 -25.44 -0.22
N ARG A 87 -4.68 -24.53 0.54
CA ARG A 87 -3.80 -24.92 1.65
C ARG A 87 -4.56 -25.58 2.79
N LEU A 88 -5.71 -25.03 3.17
CA LEU A 88 -6.58 -25.63 4.18
C LEU A 88 -7.03 -27.03 3.77
N ASP A 89 -7.39 -27.22 2.49
CA ASP A 89 -7.75 -28.55 1.95
C ASP A 89 -6.59 -29.54 2.06
N GLN A 90 -5.36 -29.12 1.75
CA GLN A 90 -4.16 -29.94 1.92
C GLN A 90 -3.88 -30.31 3.38
N GLU A 91 -4.07 -29.38 4.31
CA GLU A 91 -3.89 -29.62 5.75
C GLU A 91 -4.94 -30.61 6.28
N LEU A 92 -6.19 -30.50 5.83
CA LEU A 92 -7.25 -31.44 6.19
C LEU A 92 -6.96 -32.85 5.64
N LEU A 93 -6.48 -32.97 4.41
CA LEU A 93 -6.07 -34.25 3.83
C LEU A 93 -4.92 -34.89 4.62
N LYS A 94 -3.89 -34.10 4.99
CA LYS A 94 -2.79 -34.57 5.84
C LYS A 94 -3.31 -35.09 7.19
N LEU A 95 -4.25 -34.39 7.81
CA LEU A 95 -4.87 -34.83 9.07
C LEU A 95 -5.64 -36.15 8.90
N GLU A 96 -6.43 -36.28 7.83
CA GLU A 96 -7.17 -37.51 7.54
C GLU A 96 -6.22 -38.71 7.33
N ASP A 97 -5.11 -38.50 6.63
CA ASP A 97 -4.09 -39.54 6.42
C ASP A 97 -3.42 -39.94 7.75
N THR A 98 -3.09 -38.97 8.63
CA THR A 98 -2.54 -39.28 9.97
C THR A 98 -3.53 -40.03 10.85
N GLU A 99 -4.83 -39.70 10.79
CA GLU A 99 -5.86 -40.42 11.53
C GLU A 99 -5.99 -41.86 11.04
N LYS A 100 -5.96 -42.08 9.72
CA LYS A 100 -5.95 -43.43 9.13
C LYS A 100 -4.72 -44.23 9.56
N GLU A 101 -3.54 -43.62 9.58
CA GLU A 101 -2.31 -44.29 10.05
C GLU A 101 -2.39 -44.71 11.52
N ILE A 102 -2.95 -43.85 12.39
CA ILE A 102 -3.15 -44.15 13.81
C ILE A 102 -4.17 -45.28 14.00
N GLN A 103 -5.24 -45.30 13.18
CA GLN A 103 -6.27 -46.34 13.22
C GLN A 103 -5.71 -47.70 12.77
N VAL A 104 -4.93 -47.73 11.68
CA VAL A 104 -4.27 -48.95 11.16
C VAL A 104 -3.19 -49.45 12.13
N GLY A 105 -2.45 -48.57 12.78
CA GLY A 105 -1.48 -48.92 13.82
C GLY A 105 -2.11 -49.53 15.08
N ARG A 106 -3.35 -49.15 15.42
CA ARG A 106 -4.12 -49.76 16.51
C ARG A 106 -4.66 -51.15 16.18
N GLU A 107 -5.01 -51.42 14.93
CA GLU A 107 -5.50 -52.74 14.50
C GLU A 107 -4.36 -53.74 14.26
N ALA A 108 -3.13 -53.27 13.95
CA ALA A 108 -1.95 -54.11 13.78
C ALA A 108 -1.16 -54.39 15.09
N GLY A 109 -1.54 -53.75 16.20
CA GLY A 109 -0.91 -53.90 17.53
C GLY A 109 -1.25 -55.21 18.25
N GLY A 110 -0.97 -56.34 17.62
CA GLY A 110 -1.26 -57.66 18.14
C GLY A 110 -0.24 -58.71 17.70
N LYS A 111 1.07 -58.41 17.80
CA LYS A 111 2.17 -59.39 17.94
C LYS A 111 3.51 -58.67 18.11
N GLU A 112 4.15 -58.91 19.27
CA GLU A 112 5.55 -58.61 19.50
C GLU A 112 6.44 -59.30 18.45
N HIS A 113 7.45 -58.60 17.92
CA HIS A 113 8.77 -59.20 17.77
C HIS A 113 9.88 -58.15 17.69
N ASN A 114 10.86 -58.38 18.55
CA ASN A 114 12.14 -57.72 18.70
C ASN A 114 13.05 -57.99 17.48
N ARG A 115 13.79 -57.00 16.97
CA ARG A 115 15.05 -57.19 16.24
C ARG A 115 15.78 -55.87 15.96
N GLU A 116 16.96 -55.74 16.59
CA GLU A 116 18.00 -54.77 16.25
C GLU A 116 18.64 -55.08 14.88
N CYS A 117 18.91 -54.05 14.06
CA CYS A 117 20.26 -53.65 13.64
C CYS A 117 20.27 -52.77 12.37
N LYS A 118 21.13 -51.74 12.47
CA LYS A 118 21.96 -51.08 11.45
C LYS A 118 21.37 -50.03 10.49
N GLU A 119 21.76 -48.79 10.77
CA GLU A 119 22.64 -47.96 9.93
C GLU A 119 22.64 -48.26 8.43
N GLU A 120 21.99 -47.41 7.66
CA GLU A 120 22.43 -46.85 6.35
C GLU A 120 21.28 -46.02 5.76
N ALA A 121 21.29 -44.71 6.02
CA ALA A 121 20.58 -43.69 5.21
C ALA A 121 21.05 -42.27 5.61
N GLU A 122 22.37 -42.08 5.68
CA GLU A 122 22.98 -40.76 5.83
C GLU A 122 23.15 -40.09 4.45
N GLU A 123 22.08 -40.03 3.64
CA GLU A 123 22.12 -39.32 2.34
C GLU A 123 20.72 -38.98 1.80
N ALA A 124 19.82 -38.50 2.67
CA ALA A 124 18.53 -37.92 2.23
C ALA A 124 18.09 -36.69 3.07
N GLY A 125 18.99 -36.16 3.91
CA GLY A 125 18.68 -35.11 4.89
C GLY A 125 18.79 -33.66 4.40
N ALA A 126 19.15 -33.42 3.13
CA ALA A 126 19.40 -32.08 2.63
C ALA A 126 18.21 -31.41 1.92
N ALA A 127 17.26 -32.18 1.39
CA ALA A 127 16.08 -31.63 0.70
C ALA A 127 14.93 -31.28 1.65
N ALA A 128 14.77 -32.05 2.73
CA ALA A 128 13.71 -31.83 3.73
C ALA A 128 14.00 -30.62 4.66
N ALA A 129 15.26 -30.20 4.78
CA ALA A 129 15.63 -29.05 5.62
C ALA A 129 15.13 -27.71 5.06
N THR A 130 14.86 -27.63 3.75
CA THR A 130 14.32 -26.43 3.09
C THR A 130 12.81 -26.27 3.32
N ASP A 131 12.04 -27.36 3.31
CA ASP A 131 10.59 -27.30 3.54
C ASP A 131 10.27 -27.09 5.03
N VAL A 132 11.07 -27.65 5.94
CA VAL A 132 10.88 -27.46 7.40
C VAL A 132 11.20 -26.03 7.84
N ALA A 133 12.14 -25.35 7.18
CA ALA A 133 12.47 -23.95 7.49
C ALA A 133 11.41 -22.94 7.00
N GLU A 134 10.66 -23.26 5.93
CA GLU A 134 9.52 -22.44 5.50
C GLU A 134 8.26 -22.68 6.37
N GLU A 135 8.08 -23.90 6.90
CA GLU A 135 6.96 -24.22 7.79
C GLU A 135 7.09 -23.58 9.19
N GLU A 136 8.31 -23.33 9.69
CA GLU A 136 8.51 -22.68 11.00
C GLU A 136 8.09 -21.20 11.03
N GLU A 137 8.26 -20.41 9.95
CA GLU A 137 7.75 -19.02 9.88
C GLU A 137 6.22 -18.94 9.64
N GLU A 138 5.59 -20.04 9.20
CA GLU A 138 4.12 -20.14 9.05
C GLU A 138 3.41 -20.51 10.35
N SER A 139 4.14 -20.97 11.36
CA SER A 139 3.60 -21.43 12.65
C SER A 139 3.32 -20.30 13.67
N GLU A 140 3.50 -19.04 13.30
CA GLU A 140 3.13 -17.90 14.16
C GLU A 140 1.62 -17.55 14.11
N ASP A 141 0.76 -18.50 13.75
CA ASP A 141 -0.68 -18.39 13.96
C ASP A 141 -0.99 -18.59 15.46
N LEU A 142 -0.64 -17.58 16.26
CA LEU A 142 -1.18 -17.44 17.61
C LEU A 142 -2.71 -17.41 17.49
N TYR A 143 -3.36 -18.36 18.16
CA TYR A 143 -4.80 -18.40 18.37
C TYR A 143 -5.30 -17.01 18.79
N HIS A 144 -6.04 -16.36 17.90
CA HIS A 144 -6.79 -15.16 18.26
C HIS A 144 -8.11 -15.59 18.89
N GLU A 145 -8.35 -15.19 20.12
CA GLU A 145 -9.64 -15.37 20.78
C GLU A 145 -10.64 -14.33 20.21
N GLY A 146 -11.25 -14.66 19.07
CA GLY A 146 -12.17 -13.77 18.37
C GLY A 146 -12.46 -14.20 16.92
N ALA A 147 -13.38 -13.51 16.26
CA ALA A 147 -13.55 -13.66 14.81
C ALA A 147 -12.30 -13.13 14.10
N MET A 148 -11.70 -13.93 13.23
CA MET A 148 -10.55 -13.47 12.43
C MET A 148 -10.93 -12.22 11.64
N PRO A 149 -10.12 -11.15 11.68
CA PRO A 149 -10.43 -9.93 10.94
C PRO A 149 -10.35 -10.20 9.44
N GLU A 150 -11.26 -9.60 8.69
CA GLU A 150 -11.21 -9.61 7.24
C GLU A 150 -10.08 -8.69 6.77
N VAL A 151 -9.08 -9.25 6.08
CA VAL A 151 -7.91 -8.50 5.58
C VAL A 151 -7.86 -8.57 4.06
N SER A 152 -8.02 -7.41 3.42
CA SER A 152 -7.86 -7.23 1.97
C SER A 152 -6.55 -6.51 1.66
N VAL A 153 -5.76 -7.05 0.73
CA VAL A 153 -4.49 -6.45 0.30
C VAL A 153 -4.66 -5.77 -1.05
N LEU A 154 -4.21 -4.51 -1.14
CA LEU A 154 -4.15 -3.76 -2.39
C LEU A 154 -2.69 -3.64 -2.87
N VAL A 155 -2.41 -4.18 -4.06
CA VAL A 155 -1.12 -4.11 -4.74
C VAL A 155 -1.17 -2.95 -5.75
N LEU A 156 -0.45 -1.88 -5.41
CA LEU A 156 -0.45 -0.64 -6.20
C LEU A 156 0.87 -0.52 -6.98
N SER A 157 0.76 -0.19 -8.27
CA SER A 157 1.94 0.05 -9.12
C SER A 157 2.44 1.50 -8.97
N PRO A 158 3.72 1.73 -8.61
CA PRO A 158 4.25 3.10 -8.48
C PRO A 158 4.32 3.85 -9.82
N ARG A 159 4.00 3.20 -10.94
CA ARG A 159 4.00 3.82 -12.28
C ARG A 159 2.81 4.73 -12.53
N CYS A 160 1.65 4.40 -11.96
CA CYS A 160 0.40 5.12 -12.17
C CYS A 160 -0.22 5.67 -10.89
N TRP A 161 0.35 5.37 -9.73
CA TRP A 161 -0.10 5.90 -8.45
C TRP A 161 0.91 6.93 -7.91
N PRO A 162 0.44 8.03 -7.30
CA PRO A 162 1.30 9.08 -6.76
C PRO A 162 1.97 8.69 -5.42
N ILE A 163 2.36 7.42 -5.28
CA ILE A 163 2.82 6.76 -4.04
C ILE A 163 4.03 7.50 -3.44
N ALA A 164 4.96 8.00 -4.24
CA ALA A 164 6.17 8.66 -3.74
C ALA A 164 5.91 9.89 -2.85
N SER A 165 4.76 10.55 -3.01
CA SER A 165 4.38 11.75 -2.25
C SER A 165 3.57 11.46 -0.98
N ILE A 166 2.95 10.28 -0.89
CA ILE A 166 1.96 9.94 0.16
C ILE A 166 2.31 8.65 0.92
N CYS A 167 3.28 7.88 0.44
CA CYS A 167 3.62 6.58 1.00
C CYS A 167 4.80 6.66 1.96
N HIS A 168 4.51 6.24 3.18
CA HIS A 168 5.54 5.86 4.15
C HIS A 168 5.56 4.34 4.28
N THR A 169 6.75 3.78 4.44
CA THR A 169 6.92 2.34 4.64
C THR A 169 6.37 1.94 6.00
N LEU A 170 5.52 0.93 6.01
CA LEU A 170 5.04 0.26 7.21
C LEU A 170 5.95 -0.92 7.49
N ASN A 171 6.38 -1.10 8.74
CA ASN A 171 7.01 -2.32 9.19
C ASN A 171 5.97 -3.19 9.95
N PRO A 172 5.41 -4.24 9.31
CA PRO A 172 4.39 -5.09 9.94
C PRO A 172 4.88 -5.76 11.22
N ARG A 173 6.18 -6.03 11.35
CA ARG A 173 6.73 -6.76 12.50
C ARG A 173 6.67 -5.94 13.78
N THR A 174 6.84 -4.61 13.68
CA THR A 174 6.85 -3.70 14.83
C THR A 174 5.52 -3.00 15.06
N CYS A 175 4.76 -2.76 13.98
CA CYS A 175 3.60 -1.89 14.02
C CYS A 175 2.26 -2.62 13.85
N LEU A 176 2.22 -3.91 13.58
CA LEU A 176 0.96 -4.65 13.48
C LEU A 176 0.91 -5.79 14.49
N PRO A 177 -0.28 -6.05 15.10
CA PRO A 177 -0.47 -7.23 15.91
C PRO A 177 -0.18 -8.53 15.16
N SER A 178 0.21 -9.57 15.89
CA SER A 178 0.58 -10.89 15.33
C SER A 178 -0.51 -11.47 14.43
N TYR A 179 -1.79 -11.34 14.81
CA TYR A 179 -2.91 -11.88 14.06
C TYR A 179 -3.09 -11.25 12.66
N LEU A 180 -2.72 -9.96 12.47
CA LEU A 180 -2.68 -9.35 11.14
C LEU A 180 -1.40 -9.74 10.40
N ARG A 181 -0.27 -9.81 11.13
CA ARG A 181 1.05 -10.14 10.57
C ARG A 181 1.05 -11.48 9.84
N GLY A 182 0.42 -12.52 10.41
CA GLY A 182 0.33 -13.83 9.78
C GLY A 182 -0.29 -13.77 8.38
N THR A 183 -1.40 -13.03 8.22
CA THR A 183 -2.05 -12.87 6.92
C THR A 183 -1.20 -12.10 5.90
N LEU A 184 -0.48 -11.06 6.35
CA LEU A 184 0.42 -10.31 5.47
C LEU A 184 1.64 -11.14 5.03
N ASN A 185 2.18 -11.97 5.92
CA ASN A 185 3.27 -12.89 5.61
C ASN A 185 2.81 -13.93 4.58
N ARG A 186 1.64 -14.57 4.81
CA ARG A 186 1.02 -15.48 3.84
C ARG A 186 0.81 -14.83 2.48
N TYR A 187 0.36 -13.58 2.44
CA TYR A 187 0.18 -12.85 1.19
C TYR A 187 1.51 -12.58 0.49
N SER A 188 2.55 -12.23 1.24
CA SER A 188 3.90 -12.01 0.70
C SER A 188 4.45 -13.29 0.07
N ASN A 189 4.33 -14.42 0.76
CA ASN A 189 4.74 -15.74 0.26
C ASN A 189 3.96 -16.14 -1.00
N PHE A 190 2.64 -15.93 -1.01
CA PHE A 190 1.81 -16.15 -2.19
C PHE A 190 2.26 -15.29 -3.37
N TYR A 191 2.50 -14.01 -3.14
CA TYR A 191 2.91 -13.08 -4.19
C TYR A 191 4.28 -13.47 -4.77
N ASP A 192 5.27 -13.78 -3.92
CA ASP A 192 6.59 -14.19 -4.37
C ASP A 192 6.54 -15.49 -5.20
N LYS A 193 5.74 -16.48 -4.76
CA LYS A 193 5.49 -17.73 -5.50
C LYS A 193 4.77 -17.48 -6.84
N SER A 194 3.87 -16.51 -6.91
CA SER A 194 3.18 -16.13 -8.15
C SER A 194 4.11 -15.42 -9.15
N GLN A 195 5.11 -14.68 -8.68
CA GLN A 195 6.09 -13.97 -9.52
C GLN A 195 7.24 -14.85 -10.01
N SER A 196 7.46 -16.02 -9.40
CA SER A 196 8.57 -16.92 -9.74
C SER A 196 8.33 -17.81 -10.98
N TYR A 197 7.18 -17.71 -11.65
CA TYR A 197 6.96 -18.42 -12.92
C TYR A 197 7.82 -17.83 -14.05
N PRO A 198 8.56 -18.63 -14.83
CA PRO A 198 9.56 -18.14 -15.76
C PRO A 198 8.92 -17.54 -17.01
N ALA A 199 8.62 -16.25 -16.99
CA ALA A 199 8.54 -15.47 -18.22
C ALA A 199 9.97 -15.25 -18.72
N VAL A 200 10.18 -15.50 -20.02
CA VAL A 200 11.47 -15.61 -20.76
C VAL A 200 12.36 -14.34 -20.72
N GLU A 201 12.02 -13.31 -19.95
CA GLU A 201 12.78 -12.06 -19.86
C GLU A 201 13.22 -11.77 -18.43
N GLN A 202 14.50 -11.41 -18.28
CA GLN A 202 15.21 -11.09 -17.03
C GLN A 202 14.70 -9.78 -16.40
N THR A 203 13.39 -9.67 -16.15
CA THR A 203 12.85 -8.56 -15.37
C THR A 203 13.23 -8.77 -13.90
N PRO A 204 13.74 -7.74 -13.20
CA PRO A 204 14.04 -7.84 -11.79
C PRO A 204 12.80 -8.28 -11.01
N GLN A 205 12.96 -9.24 -10.10
CA GLN A 205 11.89 -9.74 -9.25
C GLN A 205 11.23 -8.58 -8.50
N ARG A 206 9.92 -8.41 -8.71
CA ARG A 206 9.14 -7.36 -8.04
C ARG A 206 8.83 -7.83 -6.62
N ARG A 207 9.26 -7.08 -5.62
CA ARG A 207 8.96 -7.35 -4.20
C ARG A 207 7.86 -6.42 -3.71
N LEU A 208 7.05 -6.91 -2.78
CA LEU A 208 6.06 -6.08 -2.10
C LEU A 208 6.72 -5.16 -1.07
N GLN A 209 6.17 -3.96 -0.94
CA GLN A 209 6.50 -3.02 0.11
C GLN A 209 5.21 -2.62 0.82
N TRP A 210 5.12 -2.89 2.12
CA TRP A 210 3.96 -2.55 2.94
C TRP A 210 3.95 -1.05 3.24
N THR A 211 2.75 -0.45 3.24
CA THR A 211 2.58 1.00 3.36
C THR A 211 1.46 1.34 4.34
N TRP A 212 1.45 2.59 4.82
CA TRP A 212 0.41 3.12 5.70
C TRP A 212 -0.85 3.60 4.97
N LEU A 213 -0.94 3.42 3.64
CA LEU A 213 -2.02 3.93 2.79
C LEU A 213 -3.35 3.17 2.89
N GLY A 214 -3.44 2.20 3.81
CA GLY A 214 -4.65 1.42 4.01
C GLY A 214 -5.69 2.11 4.89
N ARG A 215 -6.81 1.41 5.03
CA ARG A 215 -7.94 1.75 5.88
C ARG A 215 -8.40 0.53 6.66
N ALA A 216 -9.12 0.77 7.74
CA ALA A 216 -9.69 -0.29 8.55
C ALA A 216 -11.03 0.16 9.15
N GLU A 217 -11.84 -0.84 9.48
CA GLU A 217 -13.05 -0.68 10.28
C GLU A 217 -12.80 -1.32 11.64
N LEU A 218 -12.94 -0.53 12.70
CA LEU A 218 -12.73 -0.98 14.06
C LEU A 218 -14.00 -0.86 14.88
N GLN A 219 -14.28 -1.89 15.68
CA GLN A 219 -15.34 -1.82 16.67
C GLN A 219 -14.81 -1.11 17.92
N PHE A 220 -15.45 -0.02 18.32
CA PHE A 220 -15.15 0.73 19.54
C PHE A 220 -16.44 0.86 20.37
N GLY A 221 -16.63 -0.04 21.33
CA GLY A 221 -17.91 -0.17 22.05
C GLY A 221 -19.06 -0.45 21.07
N ASP A 222 -20.08 0.42 21.06
CA ASP A 222 -21.23 0.35 20.14
C ASP A 222 -21.02 1.11 18.80
N GLN A 223 -19.81 1.58 18.53
CA GLN A 223 -19.48 2.34 17.32
C GLN A 223 -18.60 1.53 16.36
N THR A 224 -18.75 1.84 15.08
CA THR A 224 -17.84 1.37 14.03
C THR A 224 -17.01 2.56 13.55
N LEU A 225 -15.70 2.52 13.78
CA LEU A 225 -14.77 3.57 13.38
C LEU A 225 -14.14 3.20 12.04
N HIS A 226 -14.33 4.05 11.03
CA HIS A 226 -13.58 3.96 9.78
C HIS A 226 -12.34 4.84 9.90
N VAL A 227 -11.17 4.21 9.87
CA VAL A 227 -9.87 4.82 10.22
C VAL A 227 -8.81 4.47 9.21
N SER A 228 -7.73 5.26 9.14
CA SER A 228 -6.53 4.87 8.37
C SER A 228 -5.73 3.77 9.07
N THR A 229 -4.80 3.12 8.38
CA THR A 229 -3.90 2.12 9.01
C THR A 229 -3.08 2.71 10.16
N VAL A 230 -2.69 3.99 10.06
CA VAL A 230 -1.98 4.70 11.14
C VAL A 230 -2.88 4.81 12.38
N GLN A 231 -4.12 5.25 12.18
CA GLN A 231 -5.09 5.39 13.27
C GLN A 231 -5.49 4.03 13.86
N MET A 232 -5.64 3.00 13.01
CA MET A 232 -5.89 1.63 13.46
C MET A 232 -4.78 1.14 14.39
N TRP A 233 -3.52 1.26 13.95
CA TRP A 233 -2.38 0.87 14.77
C TRP A 233 -2.38 1.58 16.12
N LEU A 234 -2.60 2.89 16.12
CA LEU A 234 -2.63 3.73 17.30
C LEU A 234 -3.71 3.28 18.30
N LEU A 235 -4.92 3.01 17.80
CA LEU A 235 -6.04 2.53 18.61
C LEU A 235 -5.82 1.12 19.15
N LEU A 236 -5.27 0.22 18.34
CA LEU A 236 -4.94 -1.13 18.79
C LEU A 236 -3.83 -1.13 19.85
N HIS A 237 -2.88 -0.20 19.77
CA HIS A 237 -1.82 -0.05 20.78
C HIS A 237 -2.36 0.39 22.14
N LEU A 238 -3.47 1.15 22.15
CA LEU A 238 -4.18 1.56 23.37
C LEU A 238 -5.02 0.44 24.00
N ASN A 239 -5.19 -0.71 23.33
CA ASN A 239 -5.82 -1.88 23.98
C ASN A 239 -4.90 -2.46 25.06
N ASP A 240 -3.59 -2.43 24.85
CA ASP A 240 -2.59 -2.95 25.79
C ASP A 240 -2.12 -1.88 26.79
N LEU A 241 -2.18 -0.60 26.39
CA LEU A 241 -1.66 0.54 27.14
C LEU A 241 -2.77 1.50 27.52
N LYS A 242 -2.86 1.86 28.81
CA LYS A 242 -3.83 2.86 29.28
C LYS A 242 -3.62 4.25 28.67
N GLU A 243 -2.37 4.59 28.38
CA GLU A 243 -1.96 5.90 27.89
C GLU A 243 -0.72 5.75 27.00
N VAL A 244 -0.62 6.56 25.94
CA VAL A 244 0.51 6.50 25.01
C VAL A 244 0.99 7.91 24.64
N SER A 245 2.31 8.15 24.71
CA SER A 245 2.90 9.43 24.32
C SER A 245 3.10 9.54 22.80
N ILE A 246 2.95 10.75 22.26
CA ILE A 246 3.17 11.01 20.82
C ILE A 246 4.63 10.68 20.43
N GLU A 247 5.59 10.99 21.30
CA GLU A 247 7.01 10.72 21.07
C GLU A 247 7.29 9.21 20.92
N SER A 248 6.69 8.37 21.78
CA SER A 248 6.84 6.90 21.68
C SER A 248 6.27 6.38 20.36
N LEU A 249 5.14 6.92 19.92
CA LEU A 249 4.52 6.53 18.65
C LEU A 249 5.41 6.91 17.46
N LEU A 250 6.03 8.09 17.46
CA LEU A 250 6.98 8.49 16.41
C LEU A 250 8.19 7.56 16.37
N ALA A 251 8.74 7.21 17.52
CA ALA A 251 9.90 6.32 17.62
C ALA A 251 9.58 4.90 17.11
N LEU A 252 8.41 4.36 17.44
CA LEU A 252 8.00 3.00 17.03
C LEU A 252 7.63 2.91 15.55
N SER A 253 6.94 3.92 15.03
CA SER A 253 6.37 3.89 13.68
C SER A 253 7.32 4.41 12.60
N GLY A 254 8.32 5.23 12.97
CA GLY A 254 9.21 5.89 12.01
C GLY A 254 8.51 6.91 11.11
N LEU A 255 7.30 7.35 11.49
CA LEU A 255 6.49 8.29 10.73
C LEU A 255 6.97 9.72 10.88
N SER A 256 6.61 10.57 9.91
CA SER A 256 6.81 12.01 10.06
C SER A 256 5.88 12.58 11.14
N PRO A 257 6.32 13.58 11.92
CA PRO A 257 5.47 14.26 12.89
C PRO A 257 4.17 14.80 12.28
N GLU A 258 4.24 15.31 11.05
CA GLU A 258 3.08 15.85 10.34
C GLU A 258 1.99 14.80 10.12
N MET A 259 2.36 13.61 9.63
CA MET A 259 1.38 12.57 9.33
C MET A 259 0.76 11.99 10.61
N LEU A 260 1.57 11.79 11.65
CA LEU A 260 1.04 11.33 12.93
C LEU A 260 0.09 12.37 13.54
N ASN A 261 0.45 13.65 13.52
CA ASN A 261 -0.40 14.73 14.04
C ASN A 261 -1.73 14.84 13.28
N GLN A 262 -1.75 14.61 11.96
CA GLN A 262 -2.99 14.57 11.17
C GLN A 262 -3.90 13.40 11.61
N ALA A 263 -3.32 12.21 11.80
CA ALA A 263 -4.06 11.05 12.28
C ALA A 263 -4.64 11.29 13.69
N VAL A 264 -3.81 11.82 14.60
CA VAL A 264 -4.17 12.13 15.98
C VAL A 264 -5.25 13.22 16.05
N GLY A 265 -5.14 14.27 15.24
CA GLY A 265 -6.10 15.39 15.26
C GLY A 265 -7.56 14.97 14.98
N LEU A 266 -7.78 13.94 14.16
CA LEU A 266 -9.13 13.40 13.94
C LEU A 266 -9.58 12.46 15.06
N LEU A 267 -8.66 11.70 15.65
CA LEU A 267 -8.95 10.85 16.81
C LEU A 267 -9.25 11.66 18.08
N THR A 268 -8.71 12.87 18.19
CA THR A 268 -8.93 13.79 19.33
C THR A 268 -10.04 14.81 19.09
N SER A 269 -10.65 14.79 17.90
CA SER A 269 -11.78 15.65 17.56
C SER A 269 -13.01 15.36 18.45
N SER A 270 -14.03 16.21 18.37
CA SER A 270 -15.29 16.01 19.12
C SER A 270 -15.96 14.67 18.81
N ARG A 271 -15.77 14.13 17.59
CA ARG A 271 -16.28 12.81 17.17
C ARG A 271 -15.29 11.67 17.38
N GLY A 272 -14.03 11.99 17.67
CA GLY A 272 -12.97 11.00 17.87
C GLY A 272 -13.01 10.38 19.28
N PRO A 273 -12.43 9.18 19.47
CA PRO A 273 -12.52 8.42 20.72
C PRO A 273 -11.42 8.78 21.75
N LEU A 274 -10.48 9.67 21.41
CA LEU A 274 -9.31 9.95 22.26
C LEU A 274 -9.33 11.38 22.81
N ASP A 275 -8.65 11.56 23.95
CA ASP A 275 -8.29 12.86 24.49
C ASP A 275 -6.77 13.04 24.49
N LEU A 276 -6.33 14.22 24.07
CA LEU A 276 -4.92 14.61 24.11
C LEU A 276 -4.68 15.50 25.33
N HIS A 277 -3.82 15.01 26.22
CA HIS A 277 -3.42 15.72 27.42
C HIS A 277 -1.99 16.24 27.26
N GLU A 278 -1.84 17.56 27.15
CA GLU A 278 -0.53 18.20 27.17
C GLU A 278 0.00 18.26 28.59
N GLN A 279 1.07 17.49 28.86
CA GLN A 279 1.79 17.55 30.13
C GLN A 279 3.06 18.38 29.93
N LYS A 280 3.43 19.16 30.95
CA LYS A 280 4.64 20.01 30.89
C LYS A 280 5.93 19.23 30.64
N ASP A 281 5.95 17.96 31.01
CA ASP A 281 7.14 17.09 30.96
C ASP A 281 7.17 16.17 29.73
N VAL A 282 6.12 16.15 28.89
CA VAL A 282 6.03 15.25 27.72
C VAL A 282 5.78 16.08 26.45
N PRO A 283 6.79 16.28 25.58
CA PRO A 283 6.62 17.03 24.35
C PRO A 283 5.61 16.33 23.43
N GLY A 284 4.58 17.08 23.00
CA GLY A 284 3.47 16.55 22.18
C GLY A 284 2.31 15.95 22.97
N GLY A 285 2.46 15.70 24.28
CA GLY A 285 1.38 15.21 25.13
C GLY A 285 1.12 13.70 25.05
N VAL A 286 0.10 13.27 25.79
CA VAL A 286 -0.27 11.87 25.99
C VAL A 286 -1.71 11.65 25.54
N LEU A 287 -1.90 10.59 24.75
CA LEU A 287 -3.20 10.13 24.29
C LEU A 287 -3.81 9.15 25.28
N ARG A 288 -5.08 9.38 25.59
CA ARG A 288 -5.90 8.52 26.44
C ARG A 288 -7.23 8.27 25.78
N VAL A 289 -7.82 7.12 26.05
CA VAL A 289 -9.20 6.84 25.65
C VAL A 289 -10.13 7.78 26.42
N ARG A 290 -11.06 8.44 25.69
CA ARG A 290 -12.04 9.35 26.27
C ARG A 290 -12.99 8.58 27.19
N ASP A 291 -13.29 9.16 28.35
CA ASP A 291 -14.27 8.59 29.28
C ASP A 291 -15.68 9.03 28.85
N ASP A 292 -16.45 8.09 28.33
CA ASP A 292 -17.81 8.32 27.82
C ASP A 292 -18.84 8.48 28.96
N SER A 293 -18.44 8.37 30.24
CA SER A 293 -19.33 8.44 31.41
C SER A 293 -20.06 9.78 31.56
N GLU A 294 -19.50 10.88 31.04
CA GLU A 294 -20.09 12.22 31.11
C GLU A 294 -20.81 12.66 29.82
N GLU A 295 -20.85 11.82 28.77
CA GLU A 295 -21.46 12.22 27.52
C GLU A 295 -23.00 12.16 27.57
N PRO A 296 -23.69 13.24 27.17
CA PRO A 296 -25.15 13.33 27.27
C PRO A 296 -25.89 12.35 26.34
N ARG A 297 -25.19 11.74 25.37
CA ARG A 297 -25.74 10.71 24.49
C ARG A 297 -24.69 9.64 24.23
N PRO A 298 -25.07 8.35 24.30
CA PRO A 298 -24.17 7.26 23.94
C PRO A 298 -23.84 7.38 22.45
N ARG A 299 -22.55 7.36 22.14
CA ARG A 299 -22.06 7.35 20.77
C ARG A 299 -22.43 6.02 20.12
N ARG A 300 -23.18 6.06 19.02
CA ARG A 300 -23.66 4.88 18.29
C ARG A 300 -23.56 5.08 16.79
N GLY A 301 -23.26 4.01 16.06
CA GLY A 301 -23.20 3.99 14.60
C GLY A 301 -21.79 4.20 14.04
N SER A 302 -21.72 4.47 12.72
CA SER A 302 -20.46 4.59 11.98
C SER A 302 -19.87 6.00 12.04
N VAL A 303 -18.58 6.09 12.36
CA VAL A 303 -17.83 7.35 12.40
C VAL A 303 -16.64 7.28 11.44
N TRP A 304 -16.57 8.24 10.51
CA TRP A 304 -15.49 8.35 9.54
C TRP A 304 -14.43 9.31 10.06
N LEU A 305 -13.27 8.77 10.42
CA LEU A 305 -12.13 9.51 10.99
C LEU A 305 -10.90 9.50 10.08
N ILE A 306 -11.04 9.01 8.84
CA ILE A 306 -9.95 8.95 7.87
C ILE A 306 -9.48 10.38 7.53
N PRO A 307 -8.19 10.71 7.72
CA PRO A 307 -7.65 12.01 7.31
C PRO A 307 -7.82 12.21 5.81
N PRO A 308 -8.37 13.35 5.36
CA PRO A 308 -8.36 13.67 3.93
C PRO A 308 -6.89 13.74 3.49
N GLN A 309 -6.46 12.88 2.57
CA GLN A 309 -5.06 12.92 2.16
C GLN A 309 -4.78 14.23 1.42
N THR A 310 -3.56 14.70 1.64
CA THR A 310 -3.05 16.03 1.32
C THR A 310 -2.85 16.27 -0.18
N TYR A 311 -3.88 16.05 -1.01
CA TYR A 311 -3.94 16.60 -2.36
C TYR A 311 -3.61 18.11 -2.35
N LEU A 312 -4.07 18.83 -1.32
CA LEU A 312 -3.79 20.25 -1.12
C LEU A 312 -2.32 20.57 -0.78
N LYS A 313 -1.52 19.64 -0.23
CA LYS A 313 -0.08 19.91 -0.04
C LYS A 313 0.75 19.65 -1.31
N ALA A 314 0.22 18.85 -2.24
CA ALA A 314 0.85 18.64 -3.55
C ALA A 314 0.80 19.91 -4.44
N GLU A 315 -0.13 20.84 -4.15
CA GLU A 315 -0.24 22.13 -4.83
C GLU A 315 0.98 23.03 -4.61
N ASP A 316 1.71 22.87 -3.50
CA ASP A 316 2.83 23.75 -3.17
C ASP A 316 4.17 23.25 -3.71
N GLU A 317 4.70 22.12 -3.24
CA GLU A 317 6.07 21.73 -3.60
C GLU A 317 6.15 20.92 -4.89
N ASP A 318 5.25 19.96 -5.09
CA ASP A 318 5.34 19.05 -6.23
C ASP A 318 4.88 19.70 -7.53
N GLY A 319 3.83 20.53 -7.49
CA GLY A 319 3.43 21.37 -8.61
C GLY A 319 4.55 22.31 -9.06
N ARG A 320 5.21 23.01 -8.12
CA ARG A 320 6.39 23.85 -8.40
C ARG A 320 7.57 23.05 -8.94
N ASN A 321 7.81 21.84 -8.43
CA ASN A 321 8.91 20.99 -8.90
C ASN A 321 8.64 20.41 -10.29
N LEU A 322 7.40 20.07 -10.62
CA LEU A 322 6.98 19.64 -11.94
C LEU A 322 7.18 20.78 -12.95
N GLU A 323 6.71 21.98 -12.62
CA GLU A 323 6.89 23.17 -13.45
C GLU A 323 8.38 23.49 -13.65
N LYS A 324 9.21 23.42 -12.59
CA LYS A 324 10.67 23.61 -12.70
C LYS A 324 11.33 22.56 -13.59
N ARG A 325 10.98 21.28 -13.44
CA ARG A 325 11.52 20.18 -14.28
C ARG A 325 11.12 20.37 -15.74
N GLN A 326 9.88 20.76 -15.98
CA GLN A 326 9.37 21.03 -17.32
C GLN A 326 10.07 22.23 -17.96
N ASN A 327 10.21 23.33 -17.23
CA ASN A 327 10.96 24.50 -17.67
C ASN A 327 12.42 24.16 -18.00
N LEU A 328 13.05 23.31 -17.19
CA LEU A 328 14.41 22.82 -17.46
C LEU A 328 14.47 21.98 -18.75
N LEU A 329 13.52 21.06 -18.93
CA LEU A 329 13.43 20.20 -20.11
C LEU A 329 13.20 21.03 -21.37
N ASN A 330 12.27 21.98 -21.34
CA ASN A 330 12.01 22.93 -22.41
C ASN A 330 13.26 23.74 -22.76
N CYS A 331 13.98 24.24 -21.74
CA CYS A 331 15.26 24.93 -21.95
C CYS A 331 16.32 24.02 -22.59
N LEU A 332 16.43 22.76 -22.17
CA LEU A 332 17.37 21.79 -22.74
C LEU A 332 17.03 21.47 -24.20
N ILE A 333 15.75 21.23 -24.51
CA ILE A 333 15.26 20.98 -25.86
C ILE A 333 15.59 22.16 -26.76
N VAL A 334 15.28 23.39 -26.34
CA VAL A 334 15.60 24.60 -27.11
C VAL A 334 17.12 24.75 -27.32
N ARG A 335 17.94 24.45 -26.31
CA ARG A 335 19.41 24.48 -26.45
C ARG A 335 19.91 23.45 -27.45
N ILE A 336 19.40 22.21 -27.40
CA ILE A 336 19.77 21.13 -28.32
C ILE A 336 19.34 21.50 -29.76
N LEU A 337 18.10 21.97 -29.94
CA LEU A 337 17.59 22.38 -31.24
C LEU A 337 18.39 23.57 -31.82
N LYS A 338 18.70 24.58 -31.00
CA LYS A 338 19.55 25.71 -31.42
C LYS A 338 20.97 25.28 -31.78
N ALA A 339 21.54 24.29 -31.08
CA ALA A 339 22.88 23.77 -31.40
C ALA A 339 22.93 23.01 -32.72
N HIS A 340 21.83 22.36 -33.11
CA HIS A 340 21.73 21.62 -34.38
C HIS A 340 21.27 22.47 -35.56
N GLY A 341 20.74 23.67 -35.31
CA GLY A 341 20.40 24.67 -36.35
C GLY A 341 19.45 24.12 -37.41
N ASP A 342 19.69 24.47 -38.67
CA ASP A 342 18.79 24.16 -39.80
C ASP A 342 18.92 22.71 -40.33
N GLN A 343 19.84 21.90 -39.79
CA GLN A 343 20.03 20.52 -40.25
C GLN A 343 18.89 19.58 -39.82
N GLY A 344 18.05 20.03 -38.87
CA GLY A 344 17.00 19.22 -38.27
C GLY A 344 17.58 18.13 -37.36
N LEU A 345 16.74 17.62 -36.44
CA LEU A 345 17.13 16.55 -35.54
C LEU A 345 16.01 15.51 -35.49
N HIS A 346 16.37 14.24 -35.72
CA HIS A 346 15.41 13.15 -35.58
C HIS A 346 14.96 13.01 -34.13
N ILE A 347 13.67 12.70 -33.92
CA ILE A 347 13.04 12.73 -32.60
C ILE A 347 13.71 11.75 -31.61
N ASP A 348 14.09 10.55 -32.07
CA ASP A 348 14.79 9.56 -31.25
C ASP A 348 16.15 10.06 -30.76
N ARG A 349 16.85 10.85 -31.59
CA ARG A 349 18.15 11.42 -31.24
C ARG A 349 18.00 12.57 -30.25
N LEU A 350 16.93 13.36 -30.36
CA LEU A 350 16.56 14.37 -29.36
C LEU A 350 16.25 13.71 -28.01
N VAL A 351 15.46 12.64 -27.98
CA VAL A 351 15.11 11.90 -26.76
C VAL A 351 16.36 11.33 -26.08
N CYS A 352 17.27 10.72 -26.84
CA CYS A 352 18.55 10.24 -26.31
C CYS A 352 19.43 11.36 -25.74
N LEU A 353 19.51 12.51 -26.41
CA LEU A 353 20.31 13.65 -25.95
C LEU A 353 19.73 14.31 -24.68
N VAL A 354 18.40 14.37 -24.56
CA VAL A 354 17.71 14.85 -23.35
C VAL A 354 17.89 13.87 -22.19
N GLY A 355 17.84 12.56 -22.45
CA GLY A 355 18.02 11.51 -21.43
C GLY A 355 19.48 11.31 -20.96
N GLY A 356 20.47 11.59 -21.81
CA GLY A 356 21.90 11.43 -21.51
C GLY A 356 22.60 12.66 -20.89
N GLY A 357 21.84 13.70 -20.56
CA GLY A 357 22.31 15.06 -20.23
C GLY A 357 23.08 15.26 -18.91
N GLY A 358 23.80 14.27 -18.39
CA GLY A 358 24.70 14.41 -17.24
C GLY A 358 26.11 14.92 -17.58
N HIS A 359 26.51 14.91 -18.86
CA HIS A 359 27.90 15.14 -19.27
C HIS A 359 28.21 16.49 -19.94
N TRP A 360 27.25 17.41 -20.05
CA TRP A 360 27.44 18.69 -20.76
C TRP A 360 27.72 19.91 -19.86
N VAL A 361 27.80 19.74 -18.53
CA VAL A 361 28.00 20.88 -17.60
C VAL A 361 29.48 21.26 -17.34
N ARG A 362 30.46 20.51 -17.83
CA ARG A 362 31.88 20.93 -17.79
C ARG A 362 32.38 21.29 -19.18
N GLY A 363 32.26 22.55 -19.56
CA GLY A 363 32.79 22.95 -20.86
C GLY A 363 32.73 24.41 -21.25
N VAL A 364 32.60 25.36 -20.32
CA VAL A 364 32.89 26.77 -20.59
C VAL A 364 33.48 27.36 -19.31
N HIS A 365 34.52 28.18 -19.43
CA HIS A 365 35.42 28.76 -18.42
C HIS A 365 36.75 28.02 -18.23
N SER A 366 37.65 28.15 -19.22
CA SER A 366 38.98 28.74 -18.98
C SER A 366 39.81 28.72 -20.27
N SER A 367 39.92 29.87 -20.92
CA SER A 367 41.09 30.24 -21.74
C SER A 367 41.07 31.75 -21.85
N ARG A 368 41.90 32.39 -21.03
CA ARG A 368 42.57 33.64 -21.37
C ARG A 368 44.01 33.30 -21.68
#